data_AF-A0AAP5Z1Z3-F1
#
_entry.id   AF-A0AAP5Z1Z3-F1
#
_cell.length_a   1.000
_cell.length_b   1.000
_cell.length_c   1.000
_cell.angle_alpha   90.00
_cell.angle_beta   90.00
_cell.angle_gamma   90.00
#
_symmetry.space_group_name_H-M   'P 1'
#
loop_
_entity.id
_entity.type
_entity.pdbx_description
1 polymer ?
#
loop_
_entity_poly.entity_id
_entity_poly.type
_entity_poly.pdbx_seq_one_letter_code
_entity_poly.pdbx_strand_id
1 'polypeptide(L)'
;MSTETKKMSVVQLTILTFINMAGSGIIMLPSKLAQVGTISVLSWLITAAGSLALAYVFAKCGRFSKRDGGMNGYASYAFGKSGAFMAGWTYGLSLLIANIAIAITCVGYGSAFFEVTLSPVETCLYTIAILWICTFA
;
A
#
# COMPACT_ATOMS: atom_id res chain seq x y z
N MET A 1 21.67 26.52 14.81
CA MET A 1 20.85 26.81 13.62
C MET A 1 19.71 25.80 13.63
N SER A 2 18.51 26.22 14.05
CA SER A 2 17.34 25.35 14.12
C SER A 2 16.91 25.01 12.69
N THR A 3 17.08 23.75 12.29
CA THR A 3 16.65 23.25 10.99
C THR A 3 15.12 23.34 10.92
N GLU A 4 14.59 24.32 10.18
CA GLU A 4 13.17 24.44 9.88
C GLU A 4 12.70 23.18 9.13
N THR A 5 12.03 22.27 9.84
CA THR A 5 11.48 21.05 9.24
C THR A 5 10.33 21.43 8.32
N LYS A 6 10.56 21.39 7.01
CA LYS A 6 9.54 21.69 5.98
C LYS A 6 8.36 20.71 6.12
N LYS A 7 7.25 21.18 6.68
CA LYS A 7 6.01 20.41 6.80
C LYS A 7 5.34 20.28 5.42
N MET A 8 4.82 19.09 5.11
CA MET A 8 4.08 18.84 3.88
C MET A 8 2.72 19.53 3.92
N SER A 9 2.26 20.04 2.78
CA SER A 9 0.91 20.59 2.65
C SER A 9 -0.15 19.49 2.57
N VAL A 10 -1.41 19.84 2.82
CA VAL A 10 -2.54 18.90 2.71
C VAL A 10 -2.59 18.27 1.31
N VAL A 11 -2.39 19.07 0.26
CA VAL A 11 -2.38 18.59 -1.12
C VAL A 11 -1.28 17.57 -1.35
N GLN A 12 -0.06 17.82 -0.83
CA GLN A 12 1.05 16.89 -0.95
C GLN A 12 0.76 15.56 -0.23
N LEU A 13 0.15 15.62 0.97
CA LEU A 13 -0.23 14.43 1.73
C LEU A 13 -1.34 13.63 1.03
N THR A 14 -2.33 14.30 0.43
CA THR A 14 -3.40 13.67 -0.34
C THR A 14 -2.83 12.97 -1.57
N ILE A 15 -1.97 13.64 -2.35
CA ILE A 15 -1.33 13.07 -3.53
C ILE A 15 -0.45 11.86 -3.14
N LEU A 16 0.36 11.99 -2.09
CA LEU A 16 1.20 10.90 -1.61
C LEU A 16 0.36 9.67 -1.24
N THR A 17 -0.75 9.89 -0.54
CA THR A 17 -1.67 8.81 -0.14
C THR A 17 -2.34 8.17 -1.35
N PHE A 18 -2.80 8.99 -2.30
CA PHE A 18 -3.41 8.50 -3.53
C PHE A 18 -2.43 7.65 -4.35
N ILE A 19 -1.20 8.10 -4.55
CA ILE A 19 -0.17 7.36 -5.31
C ILE A 19 0.15 6.02 -4.61
N ASN A 20 0.33 6.03 -3.29
CA ASN A 20 0.61 4.82 -2.52
C ASN A 20 -0.54 3.79 -2.59
N MET A 21 -1.79 4.23 -2.73
CA MET A 21 -2.96 3.33 -2.81
C MET A 21 -3.30 2.92 -4.24
N ALA A 22 -3.10 3.80 -5.22
CA ALA A 22 -3.33 3.53 -6.64
C ALA A 22 -2.42 2.39 -7.14
N GLY A 23 -1.13 2.51 -6.82
CA GLY A 23 -0.10 1.48 -7.01
C GLY A 23 -0.23 0.64 -8.29
N SER A 24 0.12 -0.64 -8.16
CA SER A 24 -0.03 -1.66 -9.21
C SER A 24 -1.49 -2.10 -9.45
N GLY A 25 -2.39 -1.83 -8.50
CA GLY A 25 -3.75 -2.34 -8.49
C GLY A 25 -4.60 -1.80 -9.63
N ILE A 26 -4.54 -0.50 -9.93
CA ILE A 26 -5.44 0.16 -10.91
C ILE A 26 -5.36 -0.48 -12.30
N ILE A 27 -4.20 -0.98 -12.72
CA ILE A 27 -4.00 -1.48 -14.08
C ILE A 27 -4.36 -2.98 -14.20
N MET A 28 -4.13 -3.78 -13.15
CA MET A 28 -4.50 -5.21 -13.17
C MET A 28 -5.96 -5.46 -12.83
N LEU A 29 -6.63 -4.54 -12.14
CA LEU A 29 -8.02 -4.71 -11.73
C LEU A 29 -8.99 -4.90 -12.91
N PRO A 30 -8.95 -4.12 -14.01
CA PRO A 30 -9.89 -4.28 -15.12
C PRO A 30 -9.87 -5.69 -15.72
N SER A 31 -8.70 -6.29 -15.92
CA SER A 31 -8.58 -7.64 -16.48
C SER A 31 -9.09 -8.71 -15.52
N LYS A 32 -8.81 -8.57 -14.22
CA LYS A 32 -9.31 -9.50 -13.18
C LYS A 32 -10.82 -9.39 -12.98
N LEU A 33 -11.39 -8.19 -13.07
CA LEU A 33 -12.83 -7.95 -12.92
C LEU A 33 -13.61 -8.37 -14.16
N ALA A 34 -13.01 -8.23 -15.35
CA ALA A 34 -13.59 -8.74 -16.60
C ALA A 34 -13.83 -10.25 -16.54
N GLN A 35 -12.99 -11.02 -15.83
CA GLN A 35 -13.19 -12.46 -15.62
C GLN A 35 -14.43 -12.77 -14.76
N VAL A 36 -14.82 -11.85 -13.87
CA VAL A 36 -15.98 -12.00 -12.96
C VAL A 36 -17.27 -11.46 -13.61
N GLY A 37 -17.16 -10.54 -14.58
CA GLY A 37 -18.29 -9.93 -15.29
C GLY A 37 -18.93 -8.75 -14.56
N THR A 38 -20.15 -8.38 -14.95
CA THR A 38 -20.85 -7.16 -14.48
C THR A 38 -21.16 -7.17 -12.97
N ILE A 39 -21.22 -8.33 -12.33
CA ILE A 39 -21.41 -8.45 -10.88
C ILE A 39 -20.26 -7.83 -10.07
N SER A 40 -19.08 -7.66 -10.69
CA SER A 40 -17.92 -7.01 -10.09
C SER A 40 -18.17 -5.55 -9.65
N VAL A 41 -19.17 -4.88 -10.22
CA VAL A 41 -19.59 -3.53 -9.81
C VAL A 41 -20.07 -3.52 -8.35
N LEU A 42 -20.77 -4.58 -7.91
CA LEU A 42 -21.20 -4.69 -6.51
C LEU A 42 -19.99 -4.85 -5.57
N SER A 43 -18.99 -5.63 -5.98
CA SER A 43 -17.74 -5.76 -5.23
C SER A 43 -17.04 -4.40 -5.06
N TRP A 44 -16.99 -3.59 -6.11
CA TRP A 44 -16.46 -2.23 -6.03
C TRP A 44 -17.21 -1.34 -5.07
N LEU A 45 -18.55 -1.37 -5.09
CA LEU A 45 -19.36 -0.57 -4.16
C LEU A 45 -19.10 -0.95 -2.71
N ILE A 46 -19.03 -2.25 -2.42
CA ILE A 46 -18.75 -2.75 -1.06
C ILE A 46 -17.34 -2.37 -0.64
N THR A 47 -16.34 -2.57 -1.50
CA THR A 47 -14.94 -2.20 -1.21
C THR A 47 -14.78 -0.70 -1.01
N ALA A 48 -15.43 0.13 -1.85
CA ALA A 48 -15.41 1.59 -1.71
C ALA A 48 -16.05 2.03 -0.39
N ALA A 49 -17.23 1.50 -0.05
CA ALA A 49 -17.90 1.82 1.21
C ALA A 49 -17.05 1.42 2.43
N GLY A 50 -16.48 0.22 2.44
CA GLY A 50 -15.59 -0.24 3.51
C GLY A 50 -14.33 0.62 3.65
N SER A 51 -13.72 0.98 2.52
CA SER A 51 -12.52 1.82 2.48
C SER A 51 -12.80 3.24 2.98
N LEU A 52 -13.95 3.82 2.64
CA LEU A 52 -14.39 5.12 3.15
C LEU A 52 -14.64 5.09 4.66
N ALA A 53 -15.25 4.01 5.17
CA ALA A 53 -15.45 3.84 6.61
C ALA A 53 -14.11 3.77 7.36
N LEU A 54 -13.13 3.02 6.86
CA LEU A 54 -11.78 2.95 7.42
C LEU A 54 -11.06 4.31 7.35
N ALA A 55 -11.15 5.01 6.22
CA ALA A 55 -10.57 6.33 6.05
C ALA A 55 -11.14 7.34 7.07
N TYR A 56 -12.45 7.28 7.31
CA TYR A 56 -13.11 8.11 8.33
C TYR A 56 -12.62 7.79 9.75
N VAL A 57 -12.47 6.51 10.09
CA VAL A 57 -11.90 6.08 11.38
C VAL A 57 -10.48 6.62 11.54
N PHE A 58 -9.60 6.47 10.54
CA PHE A 58 -8.24 7.00 10.60
C PHE A 58 -8.20 8.53 10.70
N ALA A 59 -9.10 9.24 10.02
CA ALA A 59 -9.23 10.69 10.13
C ALA A 59 -9.63 11.12 11.55
N LYS A 60 -10.56 10.40 12.19
CA LYS A 60 -10.95 10.63 13.59
C LYS A 60 -9.81 10.31 14.54
N CYS A 61 -9.16 9.16 14.41
CA CYS A 61 -8.00 8.79 15.21
C CYS A 61 -6.86 9.81 15.09
N GLY A 62 -6.57 10.30 13.87
CA GLY A 62 -5.56 11.33 13.66
C GLY A 62 -5.91 12.68 14.29
N ARG A 63 -7.20 13.02 14.37
CA ARG A 63 -7.66 14.26 15.02
C ARG A 63 -7.65 14.19 16.55
N PHE A 64 -7.89 13.01 17.12
CA PHE A 64 -8.06 12.84 18.58
C PHE A 64 -6.86 12.20 19.29
N SER A 65 -6.00 11.48 18.58
CA SER A 65 -4.80 10.89 19.18
C SER A 65 -3.83 11.98 19.62
N LYS A 66 -3.39 11.89 20.88
CA LYS A 66 -2.34 12.74 21.45
C LYS A 66 -0.95 12.09 21.39
N ARG A 67 -0.86 10.88 20.81
CA ARG A 67 0.37 10.10 20.68
C ARG A 67 0.86 10.19 19.23
N ASP A 68 2.12 10.57 19.07
CA ASP A 68 2.81 10.51 17.79
C ASP A 68 3.03 9.06 17.34
N GLY A 69 3.29 8.86 16.03
CA GLY A 69 3.60 7.54 15.46
C GLY A 69 2.46 6.87 14.70
N GLY A 70 1.42 7.61 14.29
CA GLY A 70 0.38 7.11 13.38
C GLY A 70 -0.38 5.91 13.94
N MET A 71 -0.50 4.84 13.16
CA MET A 71 -1.23 3.62 13.54
C MET A 71 -0.73 2.98 14.83
N ASN A 72 0.59 2.96 15.05
CA ASN A 72 1.17 2.45 16.30
C ASN A 72 0.84 3.36 17.48
N GLY A 73 0.81 4.68 17.25
CA GLY A 73 0.36 5.67 18.25
C GLY A 73 -1.11 5.50 18.61
N TYR A 74 -1.98 5.26 17.62
CA TYR A 74 -3.41 5.00 17.83
C TYR A 74 -3.63 3.72 18.65
N ALA A 75 -2.95 2.63 18.30
CA ALA A 75 -3.03 1.39 19.04
C ALA A 75 -2.44 1.52 20.46
N SER A 76 -1.36 2.30 20.63
CA SER A 76 -0.77 2.58 21.94
C SER A 76 -1.70 3.37 22.85
N TYR A 77 -2.46 4.30 22.28
CA TYR A 77 -3.40 5.14 23.03
C TYR A 77 -4.51 4.31 23.69
N ALA A 78 -5.03 3.28 23.00
CA ALA A 78 -6.13 2.46 23.51
C ALA A 78 -5.65 1.20 24.27
N PHE A 79 -4.56 0.56 23.81
CA PHE A 79 -4.15 -0.77 24.25
C PHE A 79 -2.73 -0.82 24.86
N GLY A 80 -2.06 0.33 25.00
CA GLY A 80 -0.72 0.40 25.55
C GLY A 80 0.36 -0.22 24.65
N LYS A 81 1.49 -0.63 25.23
CA LYS A 81 2.67 -1.07 24.47
C LYS A 81 2.44 -2.35 23.68
N SER A 82 1.62 -3.28 24.19
CA SER A 82 1.30 -4.54 23.51
C SER A 82 0.52 -4.31 22.23
N GLY A 83 -0.51 -3.46 22.25
CA GLY A 83 -1.26 -3.11 21.04
C GLY A 83 -0.41 -2.39 19.99
N ALA A 84 0.47 -1.49 20.43
CA ALA A 84 1.43 -0.83 19.54
C ALA A 84 2.38 -1.83 18.87
N PHE A 85 2.87 -2.82 19.62
CA PHE A 85 3.73 -3.88 19.08
C PHE A 85 2.99 -4.73 18.04
N MET A 86 1.76 -5.18 18.35
CA MET A 86 0.97 -5.97 17.41
C MET A 86 0.69 -5.21 16.11
N ALA A 87 0.26 -3.96 16.20
CA ALA A 87 0.01 -3.12 15.02
C ALA A 87 1.28 -2.91 14.20
N GLY A 88 2.41 -2.63 14.86
CA GLY A 88 3.68 -2.37 14.20
C GLY A 88 4.24 -3.63 13.52
N TRP A 89 4.19 -4.77 14.20
CA TRP A 89 4.67 -6.04 13.67
C TRP A 89 3.86 -6.51 12.46
N THR A 90 2.53 -6.49 12.58
CA THR A 90 1.63 -6.90 11.48
C THR A 90 1.75 -5.96 10.28
N TYR A 91 1.93 -4.66 10.52
CA TYR A 91 2.21 -3.69 9.46
C TYR A 91 3.56 -3.89 8.80
N GLY A 92 4.60 -4.21 9.58
CA GLY A 92 5.92 -4.55 9.02
C GLY A 92 5.85 -5.76 8.11
N LEU A 93 5.16 -6.82 8.56
CA LEU A 93 4.96 -8.02 7.75
C LEU A 93 4.15 -7.74 6.48
N SER A 94 3.09 -6.92 6.57
CA SER A 94 2.29 -6.57 5.40
C SER A 94 3.08 -5.76 4.37
N LEU A 95 3.96 -4.85 4.81
CA LEU A 95 4.85 -4.10 3.93
C LEU A 95 5.83 -5.00 3.17
N LEU A 96 6.38 -6.04 3.82
CA LEU A 96 7.25 -7.01 3.15
C LEU A 96 6.51 -7.70 1.99
N ILE A 97 5.30 -8.19 2.25
CA ILE A 97 4.47 -8.86 1.24
C ILE A 97 4.06 -7.87 0.14
N ALA A 98 3.67 -6.65 0.52
CA ALA A 98 3.27 -5.61 -0.41
C ALA A 98 4.41 -5.22 -1.37
N ASN A 99 5.63 -5.04 -0.87
CA ASN A 99 6.79 -4.71 -1.70
C ASN A 99 7.12 -5.82 -2.70
N ILE A 100 7.00 -7.10 -2.29
CA ILE A 100 7.15 -8.23 -3.20
C ILE A 100 6.07 -8.18 -4.30
N ALA A 101 4.81 -7.93 -3.96
CA ALA A 101 3.73 -7.83 -4.93
C ALA A 101 3.93 -6.66 -5.92
N ILE A 102 4.41 -5.51 -5.45
CA ILE A 102 4.76 -4.36 -6.29
C ILE A 102 5.87 -4.75 -7.27
N ALA A 103 6.94 -5.40 -6.79
CA ALA A 103 8.06 -5.84 -7.64
C ALA A 103 7.61 -6.85 -8.71
N ILE A 104 6.77 -7.83 -8.35
CA ILE A 104 6.18 -8.79 -9.31
C ILE A 104 5.38 -8.04 -10.38
N THR A 105 4.62 -7.02 -9.99
CA THR A 105 3.84 -6.23 -10.94
C THR A 105 4.76 -5.48 -11.92
N CYS A 106 5.87 -4.90 -11.44
CA CYS A 106 6.87 -4.27 -12.31
C CYS A 106 7.45 -5.26 -13.34
N VAL A 107 7.80 -6.47 -12.92
CA VAL A 107 8.26 -7.54 -13.84
C VAL A 107 7.16 -7.89 -14.84
N GLY A 108 5.91 -8.02 -14.38
CA GLY A 108 4.76 -8.30 -15.25
C GLY A 108 4.54 -7.22 -16.31
N TYR A 109 4.70 -5.95 -15.96
CA TYR A 109 4.64 -4.85 -16.93
C TYR A 109 5.79 -4.89 -17.93
N GLY A 110 7.02 -5.16 -17.47
CA GLY A 110 8.17 -5.33 -18.37
C GLY A 110 7.95 -6.47 -19.36
N SER A 111 7.49 -7.62 -18.88
CA SER A 111 7.14 -8.79 -19.72
C SER A 111 6.08 -8.46 -20.77
N ALA A 112 5.01 -7.74 -20.39
CA ALA A 112 3.98 -7.29 -21.33
C ALA A 112 4.49 -6.25 -22.34
N PHE A 113 5.36 -5.32 -21.92
CA PHE A 113 5.91 -4.27 -22.78
C PHE A 113 6.89 -4.81 -23.83
N PHE A 114 7.70 -5.81 -23.46
CA PHE A 114 8.65 -6.46 -24.37
C PHE A 114 8.08 -7.69 -25.08
N GLU A 115 6.79 -8.02 -24.86
CA GLU A 115 6.11 -9.20 -25.42
C GLU A 115 6.83 -10.54 -25.13
N VAL A 116 7.56 -10.63 -24.01
CA VAL A 116 8.30 -11.83 -23.61
C VAL A 116 7.49 -12.61 -22.58
N THR A 117 7.24 -13.89 -22.84
CA THR A 117 6.62 -14.79 -21.85
C THR A 117 7.70 -15.31 -20.89
N LEU A 118 7.63 -14.89 -19.63
CA LEU A 118 8.56 -15.36 -18.59
C LEU A 118 8.04 -16.64 -17.94
N SER A 119 8.94 -17.59 -17.69
CA SER A 119 8.66 -18.72 -16.80
C SER A 119 8.50 -18.25 -15.34
N PRO A 120 7.89 -19.06 -14.46
CA PRO A 120 7.77 -18.74 -13.04
C PRO A 120 9.14 -18.51 -12.36
N VAL A 121 10.17 -19.25 -12.79
CA VAL A 121 11.54 -19.13 -12.26
C VAL A 121 12.16 -17.80 -12.70
N GLU A 122 12.04 -17.45 -13.98
CA GLU A 122 12.55 -16.17 -14.50
C GLU A 122 11.83 -14.98 -13.85
N THR A 123 10.51 -15.05 -13.68
CA THR A 123 9.74 -14.02 -12.98
C THR A 123 10.24 -13.82 -11.54
N CYS A 124 10.55 -14.92 -10.85
CA CYS A 124 11.13 -14.87 -9.50
C CYS A 124 12.51 -14.19 -9.50
N LEU A 125 13.41 -14.60 -10.41
CA LEU A 125 14.76 -14.02 -10.52
C LEU A 125 14.72 -12.51 -10.82
N TYR A 126 13.89 -12.09 -11.78
CA TYR A 126 13.72 -10.67 -12.09
C TYR A 126 13.08 -9.89 -10.95
N THR A 127 12.15 -10.48 -10.21
CA THR A 127 11.54 -9.84 -9.02
C THR A 127 12.60 -9.61 -7.94
N ILE A 128 13.46 -10.60 -7.67
CA ILE A 128 14.58 -10.46 -6.72
C ILE A 128 15.54 -9.37 -7.19
N ALA A 129 15.88 -9.34 -8.48
CA ALA A 129 16.77 -8.32 -9.04
C ALA A 129 16.18 -6.90 -8.87
N ILE A 130 14.89 -6.70 -9.16
CA ILE A 130 14.21 -5.42 -8.94
C ILE A 130 14.25 -5.03 -7.46
N LEU A 131 13.95 -5.96 -6.54
CA LEU A 131 14.00 -5.68 -5.11
C LEU A 131 15.39 -5.25 -4.65
N TRP A 132 16.45 -5.93 -5.12
CA TRP A 132 17.82 -5.53 -4.80
C TRP A 132 18.16 -4.15 -5.34
N ILE A 133 17.87 -3.89 -6.62
CA ILE A 133 18.14 -2.57 -7.23
C ILE A 133 17.43 -1.47 -6.43
N CYS A 134 16.14 -1.64 -6.10
CA CYS A 134 15.39 -0.66 -5.32
C CYS A 134 15.83 -0.55 -3.85
N THR A 135 16.51 -1.56 -3.30
CA THR A 135 17.05 -1.52 -1.94
C THR A 135 18.39 -0.80 -1.88
N PHE A 136 19.21 -0.90 -2.94
CA PHE A 136 20.54 -0.30 -3.00
C PHE A 136 20.59 1.07 -3.69
N ALA A 137 19.55 1.47 -4.43
CA ALA A 137 19.40 2.78 -5.05
C ALA A 137 18.88 3.84 -4.06
#